data_AF-A0A4V1SUZ7-F1
#
_entry.id   AF-A0A4V1SUZ7-F1
#
_cell.length_a   1.000
_cell.length_b   1.000
_cell.length_c   1.000
_cell.angle_alpha   90.00
_cell.angle_beta   90.00
_cell.angle_gamma   90.00
#
_symmetry.space_group_name_H-M   'P 1'
#
loop_
_entity.id
_entity.type
_entity.pdbx_description
1 polymer ?
#
loop_
_entity_poly.entity_id
_entity_poly.type
_entity_poly.pdbx_seq_one_letter_code
_entity_poly.pdbx_strand_id
1 'polypeptide(L)'
;MSVRTALSAALPALQPEDAGARLLLFGVRQMGMHGLHDACAAHAFVTAFGKDFQRPLILLRALMQEMSALSAGPIQIAPWCCPRMTGAEAALLEVIGRVPTNPQAAGLLLADMLGVRDATGVLVTAHALANAFADLALPLGE
;
A
#
# COMPACT_ATOMS: atom_id res chain seq x y z
N MET A 1 -22.92 -20.34 -5.69
CA MET A 1 -22.48 -19.11 -5.00
C MET A 1 -23.03 -17.92 -5.74
N SER A 2 -23.72 -16.99 -5.06
CA SER A 2 -24.23 -15.76 -5.69
C SER A 2 -23.08 -14.76 -5.91
N VAL A 3 -23.12 -13.99 -7.00
CA VAL A 3 -22.12 -12.96 -7.35
C VAL A 3 -21.86 -12.00 -6.18
N ARG A 4 -22.89 -11.69 -5.38
CA ARG A 4 -22.79 -10.81 -4.20
C ARG A 4 -21.90 -11.39 -3.09
N THR A 5 -21.90 -12.71 -2.92
CA THR A 5 -21.06 -13.43 -1.95
C THR A 5 -19.61 -13.51 -2.42
N ALA A 6 -19.38 -13.66 -3.73
CA ALA A 6 -18.03 -13.66 -4.29
C ALA A 6 -17.36 -12.28 -4.22
N LEU A 7 -18.11 -11.20 -4.48
CA LEU A 7 -17.62 -9.81 -4.40
C LEU A 7 -17.28 -9.38 -2.96
N SER A 8 -18.07 -9.79 -1.98
CA SER A 8 -17.79 -9.49 -0.56
C SER A 8 -16.55 -10.23 -0.04
N ALA A 9 -16.27 -11.43 -0.55
CA ALA A 9 -15.04 -12.16 -0.25
C ALA A 9 -13.79 -11.53 -0.92
N ALA A 10 -13.93 -11.04 -2.15
CA ALA A 10 -12.80 -10.48 -2.91
C ALA A 10 -12.48 -9.02 -2.56
N LEU A 11 -13.49 -8.21 -2.22
CA LEU A 11 -13.36 -6.79 -1.89
C LEU A 11 -13.99 -6.47 -0.52
N PRO A 12 -13.41 -6.94 0.59
CA PRO A 12 -14.04 -6.88 1.90
C PRO A 12 -14.21 -5.46 2.46
N ALA A 13 -13.26 -4.54 2.22
CA ALA A 13 -13.23 -3.22 2.87
C ALA A 13 -13.65 -2.07 1.95
N LEU A 14 -14.07 -0.94 2.52
CA LEU A 14 -14.24 0.32 1.80
C LEU A 14 -12.90 1.03 1.66
N GLN A 15 -12.72 1.85 0.62
CA GLN A 15 -11.54 2.72 0.54
C GLN A 15 -11.50 3.71 1.70
N PRO A 16 -10.29 4.12 2.15
CA PRO A 16 -10.13 5.10 3.22
C PRO A 16 -10.65 6.48 2.78
N GLU A 17 -11.09 7.29 3.74
CA GLU A 17 -11.43 8.70 3.51
C GLU A 17 -10.21 9.62 3.65
N ASP A 18 -9.23 9.20 4.45
CA ASP A 18 -7.97 9.91 4.64
C ASP A 18 -7.24 10.19 3.31
N ALA A 19 -6.68 11.39 3.18
CA ALA A 19 -6.03 11.82 1.95
C ALA A 19 -4.72 11.07 1.68
N GLY A 20 -3.90 10.82 2.71
CA GLY A 20 -2.64 10.10 2.59
C GLY A 20 -2.88 8.65 2.18
N ALA A 21 -3.77 7.95 2.89
CA ALA A 21 -4.11 6.56 2.62
C ALA A 21 -4.74 6.38 1.24
N ARG A 22 -5.57 7.32 0.78
CA ARG A 22 -6.11 7.31 -0.61
C ARG A 22 -5.03 7.49 -1.65
N LEU A 23 -4.09 8.43 -1.45
CA LEU A 23 -2.98 8.64 -2.38
C LEU A 23 -2.10 7.39 -2.47
N LEU A 24 -1.79 6.78 -1.33
CA LEU A 24 -1.02 5.55 -1.26
C LEU A 24 -1.73 4.41 -2.01
N LEU A 25 -3.02 4.19 -1.71
CA LEU A 25 -3.82 3.15 -2.37
C LEU A 25 -3.90 3.37 -3.88
N PHE A 26 -4.11 4.62 -4.31
CA PHE A 26 -4.09 4.98 -5.73
C PHE A 26 -2.75 4.61 -6.37
N GLY A 27 -1.62 4.96 -5.72
CA GLY A 27 -0.29 4.61 -6.20
C GLY A 27 -0.06 3.11 -6.32
N VAL A 28 -0.45 2.33 -5.30
CA VAL A 28 -0.37 0.86 -5.30
C VAL A 28 -1.18 0.28 -6.46
N ARG A 29 -2.41 0.74 -6.67
CA ARG A 29 -3.27 0.25 -7.77
C ARG A 29 -2.74 0.60 -9.15
N GLN A 30 -2.31 1.84 -9.35
CA GLN A 30 -1.73 2.26 -10.62
C GLN A 30 -0.46 1.46 -10.94
N MET A 31 0.46 1.33 -9.99
CA MET A 31 1.70 0.58 -10.21
C MET A 31 1.47 -0.92 -10.36
N GLY A 32 0.51 -1.50 -9.66
CA GLY A 32 0.13 -2.90 -9.79
C GLY A 32 -0.46 -3.23 -11.18
N MET A 33 -1.14 -2.29 -11.81
CA MET A 33 -1.75 -2.47 -13.14
C MET A 33 -0.84 -2.07 -14.30
N HIS A 34 -0.07 -0.99 -14.14
CA HIS A 34 0.67 -0.32 -15.23
C HIS A 34 2.19 -0.35 -15.05
N GLY A 35 2.68 -0.92 -13.94
CA GLY A 35 4.10 -1.05 -13.62
C GLY A 35 4.63 0.06 -12.73
N LEU A 36 5.81 -0.17 -12.14
CA LEU A 36 6.41 0.70 -11.12
C LEU A 36 6.66 2.15 -11.59
N HIS A 37 6.87 2.34 -12.89
CA HIS A 37 7.18 3.64 -13.48
C HIS A 37 5.94 4.37 -14.04
N ASP A 38 4.74 4.00 -13.60
CA ASP A 38 3.51 4.65 -14.04
C ASP A 38 3.53 6.18 -13.86
N ALA A 39 3.11 6.88 -14.92
CA ALA A 39 3.15 8.33 -15.00
C ALA A 39 2.01 8.98 -14.21
N CYS A 40 0.84 8.34 -14.13
CA CYS A 40 -0.31 8.84 -13.37
C CYS A 40 -0.01 8.83 -11.87
N ALA A 41 0.58 7.74 -11.36
CA ALA A 41 1.07 7.64 -9.99
C ALA A 41 2.12 8.73 -9.71
N ALA A 42 3.11 8.90 -10.59
CA ALA A 42 4.12 9.94 -10.43
C ALA A 42 3.50 11.35 -10.37
N HIS A 43 2.56 11.66 -11.27
CA HIS A 43 1.88 12.95 -11.30
C HIS A 43 1.02 13.21 -10.05
N ALA A 44 0.35 12.18 -9.52
CA ALA A 44 -0.41 12.29 -8.27
C ALA A 44 0.51 12.65 -7.09
N PHE A 45 1.69 12.03 -7.02
CA PHE A 45 2.69 12.34 -5.98
C PHE A 45 3.27 13.74 -6.14
N VAL A 46 3.55 14.19 -7.37
CA VAL A 46 3.98 15.58 -7.63
C VAL A 46 2.90 16.57 -7.18
N THR A 47 1.63 16.28 -7.48
CA THR A 47 0.51 17.14 -7.08
C THR A 47 0.35 17.21 -5.56
N ALA A 48 0.52 16.09 -4.86
CA ALA A 48 0.36 16.02 -3.41
C ALA A 48 1.55 16.61 -2.63
N PHE A 49 2.78 16.33 -3.07
CA PHE A 49 4.00 16.61 -2.30
C PHE A 49 4.89 17.71 -2.91
N GLY A 50 4.55 18.22 -4.09
CA GLY A 50 5.33 19.27 -4.76
C GLY A 50 6.76 18.82 -5.08
N LYS A 51 7.75 19.65 -4.75
CA LYS A 51 9.17 19.39 -5.03
C LYS A 51 9.75 18.18 -4.28
N ASP A 52 9.17 17.80 -3.15
CA ASP A 52 9.68 16.76 -2.26
C ASP A 52 9.06 15.37 -2.54
N PHE A 53 8.27 15.26 -3.61
CA PHE A 53 7.57 14.03 -4.03
C PHE A 53 8.46 12.82 -4.29
N GLN A 54 9.74 13.04 -4.60
CA GLN A 54 10.65 11.98 -5.04
C GLN A 54 10.85 10.93 -3.95
N ARG A 55 11.03 11.36 -2.69
CA ARG A 55 11.25 10.45 -1.56
C ARG A 55 10.08 9.48 -1.36
N PRO A 56 8.82 9.92 -1.15
CA PRO A 56 7.70 8.99 -0.98
C PRO A 56 7.44 8.16 -2.25
N LEU A 57 7.66 8.71 -3.45
CA LEU A 57 7.44 7.97 -4.70
C LEU A 57 8.46 6.84 -4.91
N ILE A 58 9.75 7.09 -4.63
CA ILE A 58 10.81 6.07 -4.74
C ILE A 58 10.58 4.98 -3.69
N LEU A 59 10.22 5.34 -2.46
CA LEU A 59 9.94 4.39 -1.40
C LEU A 59 8.73 3.51 -1.72
N LEU A 60 7.66 4.07 -2.30
CA LEU A 60 6.53 3.27 -2.76
C LEU A 60 6.95 2.27 -3.87
N ARG A 61 7.76 2.72 -4.84
CA ARG A 61 8.26 1.84 -5.90
C ARG A 61 9.13 0.71 -5.36
N ALA A 62 10.02 1.02 -4.42
CA ALA A 62 10.84 0.03 -3.74
C ALA A 62 9.97 -0.97 -2.98
N LEU A 63 8.99 -0.48 -2.20
CA LEU A 63 8.06 -1.33 -1.46
C LEU A 63 7.32 -2.30 -2.38
N MET A 64 6.75 -1.80 -3.48
CA MET A 64 6.03 -2.63 -4.46
C MET A 64 6.94 -3.69 -5.10
N GLN A 65 8.18 -3.32 -5.45
CA GLN A 65 9.17 -4.26 -5.99
C GLN A 65 9.55 -5.33 -4.97
N GLU A 66 9.84 -4.95 -3.73
CA GLU A 66 10.23 -5.87 -2.66
C GLU A 66 9.09 -6.83 -2.30
N MET A 67 7.86 -6.32 -2.19
CA MET A 67 6.67 -7.15 -2.00
C MET A 67 6.48 -8.14 -3.14
N SER A 68 6.62 -7.70 -4.39
CA SER A 68 6.50 -8.58 -5.56
C SER A 68 7.60 -9.65 -5.61
N ALA A 69 8.81 -9.32 -5.17
CA ALA A 69 9.94 -10.25 -5.18
C ALA A 69 9.89 -11.26 -4.04
N LEU A 70 9.38 -10.87 -2.87
CA LEU A 70 9.35 -11.71 -1.67
C LEU A 70 8.08 -12.55 -1.54
N SER A 71 6.94 -12.09 -2.05
CA SER A 71 5.64 -12.75 -1.85
C SER A 71 5.65 -14.22 -2.30
N ALA A 72 5.11 -15.10 -1.47
CA ALA A 72 4.96 -16.52 -1.78
C ALA A 72 3.88 -16.79 -2.84
N GLY A 73 3.02 -15.81 -3.13
CA GLY A 73 1.94 -15.92 -4.10
C GLY A 73 1.53 -14.57 -4.70
N PRO A 74 0.56 -14.56 -5.63
CA PRO A 74 0.08 -13.33 -6.25
C PRO A 74 -0.62 -12.44 -5.21
N ILE A 75 -0.24 -11.16 -5.18
CA ILE A 75 -0.91 -10.14 -4.37
C ILE A 75 -2.07 -9.56 -5.18
N GLN A 76 -3.29 -9.80 -4.71
CA GLN A 76 -4.49 -9.34 -5.43
C GLN A 76 -4.71 -7.84 -5.20
N ILE A 77 -4.68 -7.07 -6.29
CA ILE A 77 -4.91 -5.62 -6.31
C ILE A 77 -6.18 -5.33 -7.12
N ALA A 78 -7.03 -4.43 -6.62
CA ALA A 78 -8.26 -4.05 -7.31
C ALA A 78 -7.98 -3.01 -8.40
N PRO A 79 -8.82 -2.95 -9.45
CA PRO A 79 -8.80 -1.83 -10.39
C PRO A 79 -8.93 -0.47 -9.69
N TRP A 80 -8.24 0.55 -10.21
CA TRP A 80 -8.22 1.89 -9.62
C TRP A 80 -9.61 2.51 -9.43
N CYS A 81 -10.58 2.16 -10.27
CA CYS A 81 -11.95 2.66 -10.22
C CYS A 81 -12.84 1.99 -9.15
N CYS A 82 -12.35 0.96 -8.44
CA CYS A 82 -13.15 0.22 -7.47
C CYS A 82 -13.32 0.99 -6.14
N PRO A 83 -14.56 1.22 -5.66
CA PRO A 83 -14.81 1.92 -4.39
C PRO A 83 -14.42 1.11 -3.14
N ARG A 84 -14.06 -0.16 -3.34
CA ARG A 84 -13.74 -1.14 -2.28
C ARG A 84 -12.34 -1.66 -2.47
N MET A 85 -11.77 -2.21 -1.41
CA MET A 85 -10.40 -2.73 -1.36
C MET A 85 -10.37 -4.25 -1.24
N THR A 86 -9.34 -4.87 -1.82
CA THR A 86 -9.01 -6.27 -1.54
C THR A 86 -8.52 -6.44 -0.10
N GLY A 87 -8.47 -7.69 0.39
CA GLY A 87 -7.90 -7.99 1.70
C GLY A 87 -6.41 -7.57 1.81
N ALA A 88 -5.63 -7.79 0.74
CA ALA A 88 -4.22 -7.41 0.70
C ALA A 88 -4.03 -5.88 0.70
N GLU A 89 -4.85 -5.14 -0.04
CA GLU A 89 -4.82 -3.67 -0.01
C GLU A 89 -5.12 -3.13 1.40
N ALA A 90 -6.16 -3.66 2.05
CA ALA A 90 -6.51 -3.26 3.41
C ALA A 90 -5.41 -3.61 4.42
N ALA A 91 -4.84 -4.82 4.33
CA ALA A 91 -3.74 -5.26 5.18
C ALA A 91 -2.48 -4.40 4.97
N LEU A 92 -2.15 -4.03 3.73
CA LEU A 92 -1.02 -3.16 3.43
C LEU A 92 -1.16 -1.76 4.06
N LEU A 93 -2.34 -1.14 3.93
CA LEU A 93 -2.61 0.15 4.57
C LEU A 93 -2.51 0.04 6.09
N GLU A 94 -3.02 -1.03 6.68
CA GLU A 94 -2.92 -1.29 8.12
C GLU A 94 -1.46 -1.47 8.57
N VAL A 95 -0.65 -2.23 7.83
CA VAL A 95 0.79 -2.40 8.11
C VAL A 95 1.49 -1.04 8.12
N ILE A 96 1.31 -0.24 7.07
CA ILE A 96 1.99 1.04 6.91
C ILE A 96 1.51 2.06 7.95
N GLY A 97 0.23 2.05 8.30
CA GLY A 97 -0.30 2.92 9.35
C GLY A 97 0.17 2.55 10.75
N ARG A 98 0.40 1.26 11.00
CA ARG A 98 0.77 0.75 12.33
C ARG A 98 2.26 0.65 12.57
N VAL A 99 3.08 0.52 11.51
CA VAL A 99 4.53 0.32 11.66
C VAL A 99 5.27 1.44 12.42
N PRO A 100 4.82 2.71 12.47
CA PRO A 100 5.48 3.73 13.29
C PRO A 100 5.33 3.51 14.80
N THR A 101 4.20 2.95 15.24
CA THR A 101 3.84 2.82 16.66
C THR A 101 3.96 1.38 17.18
N ASN A 102 3.74 0.38 16.32
CA ASN A 102 3.80 -1.03 16.66
C ASN A 102 4.40 -1.86 15.50
N PRO A 103 5.73 -1.79 15.30
CA PRO A 103 6.40 -2.49 14.21
C PRO A 103 6.31 -4.01 14.33
N GLN A 104 6.22 -4.55 15.55
CA GLN A 104 6.12 -6.00 15.76
C GLN A 104 4.80 -6.56 15.22
N ALA A 105 3.67 -5.92 15.55
CA ALA A 105 2.37 -6.34 15.02
C ALA A 105 2.26 -6.11 13.51
N ALA A 106 2.80 -4.99 13.01
CA ALA A 106 2.85 -4.70 11.58
C ALA A 106 3.68 -5.75 10.81
N GLY A 107 4.81 -6.19 11.36
CA GLY A 107 5.64 -7.23 10.77
C GLY A 107 4.94 -8.59 10.67
N LEU A 108 4.21 -8.99 11.70
CA LEU A 108 3.42 -10.24 11.68
C LEU A 108 2.32 -10.18 10.61
N LEU A 109 1.59 -9.06 10.54
CA LEU A 109 0.55 -8.86 9.53
C LEU A 109 1.12 -8.86 8.11
N LEU A 110 2.28 -8.21 7.91
CA LEU A 110 2.95 -8.17 6.61
C LEU A 110 3.45 -9.55 6.18
N ALA A 111 4.06 -10.31 7.10
CA ALA A 111 4.52 -11.67 6.82
C ALA A 111 3.36 -12.61 6.45
N ASP A 112 2.24 -12.51 7.16
CA ASP A 112 1.01 -13.26 6.87
C ASP A 112 0.45 -12.90 5.48
N MET A 113 0.30 -11.60 5.19
CA MET A 113 -0.19 -11.11 3.90
C MET A 113 0.69 -11.58 2.72
N LEU A 114 2.01 -11.60 2.90
CA LEU A 114 2.97 -12.04 1.86
C LEU A 114 3.15 -13.57 1.83
N GLY A 115 2.62 -14.31 2.80
CA GLY A 115 2.78 -15.76 2.91
C GLY A 115 4.23 -16.20 3.21
N VAL A 116 5.02 -15.37 3.89
CA VAL A 116 6.43 -15.64 4.19
C VAL A 116 6.68 -15.68 5.70
N ARG A 117 7.82 -16.24 6.10
CA ARG A 117 8.22 -16.31 7.52
C ARG A 117 8.85 -15.03 8.04
N ASP A 118 9.55 -14.30 7.18
CA ASP A 118 10.26 -13.09 7.53
C ASP A 118 10.06 -12.04 6.43
N ALA A 119 9.43 -10.92 6.81
CA ALA A 119 9.18 -9.77 5.95
C ALA A 119 9.91 -8.52 6.45
N THR A 120 10.95 -8.66 7.28
CA THR A 120 11.65 -7.55 7.95
C THR A 120 12.19 -6.53 6.95
N GLY A 121 12.78 -6.97 5.83
CA GLY A 121 13.28 -6.07 4.78
C GLY A 121 12.17 -5.16 4.21
N VAL A 122 11.05 -5.76 3.82
CA VAL A 122 9.87 -5.04 3.30
C VAL A 122 9.30 -4.10 4.37
N LEU A 123 9.29 -4.53 5.64
CA LEU A 123 8.77 -3.74 6.75
C LEU A 123 9.60 -2.46 6.98
N VAL A 124 10.92 -2.52 6.80
CA VAL A 124 11.79 -1.34 6.89
C VAL A 124 11.43 -0.32 5.81
N THR A 125 11.21 -0.77 4.58
CA THR A 125 10.77 0.10 3.47
C THR A 125 9.38 0.68 3.73
N ALA A 126 8.46 -0.12 4.27
CA ALA A 126 7.12 0.34 4.67
C ALA A 126 7.19 1.42 5.77
N HIS A 127 8.07 1.25 6.76
CA HIS A 127 8.28 2.24 7.82
C HIS A 127 8.91 3.53 7.29
N ALA A 128 9.91 3.42 6.41
CA ALA A 128 10.51 4.58 5.76
C ALA A 128 9.47 5.36 4.93
N LEU A 129 8.58 4.66 4.22
CA LEU A 129 7.49 5.25 3.47
C LEU A 129 6.49 5.97 4.38
N ALA A 130 6.07 5.35 5.48
CA ALA A 130 5.17 5.96 6.48
C ALA A 130 5.74 7.28 7.01
N ASN A 131 7.03 7.28 7.37
CA ASN A 131 7.72 8.50 7.84
C ASN A 131 7.81 9.55 6.74
N ALA A 132 8.07 9.17 5.48
CA ALA A 132 8.11 10.14 4.37
C ALA A 132 6.75 10.83 4.13
N PHE A 133 5.66 10.10 4.33
CA PHE A 133 4.30 10.64 4.27
C PHE A 133 4.02 11.61 5.45
N ALA A 134 4.39 11.21 6.67
CA ALA A 134 4.25 12.05 7.86
C ALA A 134 5.08 13.34 7.80
N ASP A 135 6.34 13.25 7.34
CA ASP A 135 7.24 14.40 7.18
C ASP A 135 6.70 15.46 6.20
N LEU A 136 5.84 15.05 5.26
CA LEU A 136 5.22 15.90 4.24
C LEU A 136 3.74 16.19 4.53
N ALA A 137 3.33 16.10 5.79
CA ALA A 137 2.00 16.45 6.29
C ALA A 137 0.83 15.62 5.73
N LEU A 138 1.09 14.39 5.30
CA LEU A 138 0.06 13.41 4.93
C LEU A 138 0.32 12.08 5.67
N PRO A 139 0.22 12.04 7.02
CA PRO A 139 0.50 10.82 7.78
C PRO A 139 -0.42 9.67 7.36
N LEU A 140 0.08 8.44 7.51
CA LEU A 140 -0.65 7.23 7.22
C LEU A 140 -0.99 6.58 8.56
N GLY A 141 -2.29 6.48 8.87
CA GLY A 141 -2.78 5.97 10.15
C GLY A 141 -3.23 7.09 11.10
N GLU A 142 -4.47 6.98 11.56
CA GLU A 142 -5.02 7.64 12.77
C GLU A 142 -5.25 6.55 13.83
#